data_AF-A0A1V4QLD4-F1
#
_entry.id   AF-A0A1V4QLD4-F1
#
_cell.length_a   1.000
_cell.length_b   1.000
_cell.length_c   1.000
_cell.angle_alpha   90.00
_cell.angle_beta   90.00
_cell.angle_gamma   90.00
#
_symmetry.space_group_name_H-M   'P 1'
#
loop_
_entity.id
_entity.type
_entity.pdbx_description
1 polymer ?
#
loop_
_entity_poly.entity_id
_entity_poly.type
_entity_poly.pdbx_seq_one_letter_code
_entity_poly.pdbx_strand_id
1 'polypeptide(L)'
;MSKFINPYNFVPLPGTVPRQPVETTPGWASLSPGGHSGYLQVAIITLTRLFIPSRIPADLDFDVTNDKHKEKNHPVYKKFIYDLSRQTKLIPGTSVKGPVRAVMEALSDSCLGLFGGKYKKDRKDKKRQLDYSNKAPSEIIPGRCRLRAAAGGPVTDPADGLCVCCRLFGIVAGGGAEPEPGDYTALQGRLSFEDFFLADTSREKISTTSITLPELSDPKPWHASFYLDGSGNIRGRKFYLHHEPVGLHTRTKTKRNCTIRESIRPGACFSGRIRFTNLTAPELGLLLWGLELDDLPPFATDGTRTPDLRAHKLGMGKPLGLGSVKIQVTGLALVKAEQRYAAFSWPQEGQATLETPLEGKGLRQEVQKFKARWAKDAFQDHEPLRTLLTFPGSRANAIHYPNNDWFRDCGHIELPRDGVLTDPCPPSGLDTSMVPPELDEPPLKAKTGAAAKIKKAKQAKADLKELIVPVMEITTQGVRVEVEGQSLIVAGISPYLGVKPQDRIKIRLIPRPDGRLKAAFKGIVS
;
A
#
# COMPACT_ATOMS: atom_id res chain seq x y z
N MET A 1 26.65 2.73 25.61
CA MET A 1 25.51 2.29 24.77
C MET A 1 25.53 3.10 23.50
N SER A 2 25.50 2.46 22.33
CA SER A 2 25.32 3.16 21.07
C SER A 2 23.84 3.56 20.94
N LYS A 3 23.56 4.67 20.25
CA LYS A 3 22.21 5.12 19.94
C LYS A 3 21.90 4.86 18.47
N PHE A 4 20.68 4.46 18.17
CA PHE A 4 20.19 4.29 16.81
C PHE A 4 18.75 4.77 16.69
N ILE A 5 18.27 4.97 15.47
CA ILE A 5 16.90 5.44 15.21
C ILE A 5 16.09 4.31 14.56
N ASN A 6 14.90 4.04 15.09
CA ASN A 6 13.95 3.12 14.46
C ASN A 6 13.49 3.68 13.09
N PRO A 7 13.40 2.90 12.00
CA PRO A 7 13.18 3.41 10.65
C PRO A 7 11.79 3.99 10.36
N TYR A 8 10.90 4.00 11.36
CA TYR A 8 9.58 4.62 11.27
C TYR A 8 9.18 5.22 12.61
N ASN A 9 8.26 6.17 12.55
CA ASN A 9 7.51 6.60 13.72
C ASN A 9 6.06 6.89 13.32
N PHE A 10 5.29 7.46 14.24
CA PHE A 10 3.87 7.67 14.07
C PHE A 10 3.55 9.16 14.09
N VAL A 11 2.68 9.58 13.18
CA VAL A 11 1.95 10.85 13.30
C VAL A 11 0.73 10.57 14.17
N PRO A 12 0.54 11.30 15.28
CA PRO A 12 -0.62 11.14 16.16
C PRO A 12 -1.95 11.19 15.40
N LEU A 13 -2.95 10.52 15.95
CA LEU A 13 -4.32 10.64 15.46
C LEU A 13 -4.93 11.93 16.01
N PRO A 14 -5.77 12.63 15.23
CA PRO A 14 -6.51 13.78 15.75
C PRO A 14 -7.49 13.35 16.87
N GLY A 15 -8.00 14.32 17.62
CA GLY A 15 -9.11 14.06 18.57
C GLY A 15 -10.46 13.94 17.86
N THR A 16 -10.63 14.70 16.78
CA THR A 16 -11.89 14.85 16.02
C THR A 16 -11.62 14.82 14.53
N VAL A 17 -12.55 14.31 13.74
CA VAL A 17 -12.42 14.28 12.27
C VAL A 17 -13.35 15.32 11.62
N PRO A 18 -12.82 16.32 10.90
CA PRO A 18 -13.65 17.26 10.15
C PRO A 18 -14.40 16.53 9.02
N ARG A 19 -15.74 16.67 9.01
CA ARG A 19 -16.63 16.03 8.03
C ARG A 19 -17.48 17.08 7.35
N GLN A 20 -17.85 16.79 6.10
CA GLN A 20 -18.82 17.57 5.36
C GLN A 20 -19.97 16.69 4.91
N PRO A 21 -21.21 17.23 4.92
CA PRO A 21 -22.34 16.58 4.27
C PRO A 21 -22.04 16.31 2.79
N VAL A 22 -22.69 15.30 2.23
CA VAL A 22 -22.47 14.88 0.84
C VAL A 22 -23.82 14.70 0.17
N GLU A 23 -24.04 15.44 -0.91
CA GLU A 23 -25.20 15.23 -1.78
C GLU A 23 -25.12 13.83 -2.39
N THR A 24 -26.22 13.09 -2.36
CA THR A 24 -26.32 11.65 -2.65
C THR A 24 -25.88 11.22 -4.04
N THR A 25 -25.58 12.20 -4.90
CA THR A 25 -24.89 12.02 -6.16
C THR A 25 -23.70 12.98 -6.15
N PRO A 26 -22.52 12.56 -5.67
CA PRO A 26 -21.35 13.41 -5.77
C PRO A 26 -21.15 13.75 -7.23
N GLY A 27 -20.84 15.00 -7.53
CA GLY A 27 -20.80 15.60 -8.87
C GLY A 27 -19.95 14.84 -9.92
N TRP A 28 -20.39 13.64 -10.26
CA TRP A 28 -19.95 12.76 -11.33
C TRP A 28 -20.94 12.83 -12.48
N ALA A 29 -22.21 13.12 -12.19
CA ALA A 29 -23.24 13.36 -13.18
C ALA A 29 -23.02 14.68 -13.94
N SER A 30 -22.47 15.70 -13.28
CA SER A 30 -22.18 17.00 -13.90
C SER A 30 -20.96 17.70 -13.31
N LEU A 31 -20.31 18.56 -14.09
CA LEU A 31 -19.31 19.51 -13.60
C LEU A 31 -20.02 20.66 -12.90
N SER A 32 -19.63 20.97 -11.67
CA SER A 32 -20.26 22.05 -10.90
C SER A 32 -19.67 23.40 -11.31
N PRO A 33 -20.48 24.47 -11.44
CA PRO A 33 -20.00 25.80 -11.85
C PRO A 33 -18.89 26.38 -10.96
N GLY A 34 -18.88 26.05 -9.66
CA GLY A 34 -17.85 26.48 -8.70
C GLY A 34 -16.74 25.45 -8.44
N GLY A 35 -16.77 24.29 -9.10
CA GLY A 35 -15.81 23.20 -8.93
C GLY A 35 -14.70 23.23 -9.98
N HIS A 36 -13.51 22.81 -9.58
CA HIS A 36 -12.37 22.65 -10.48
C HIS A 36 -12.31 21.19 -10.95
N SER A 37 -12.27 20.99 -12.25
CA SER A 37 -12.12 19.68 -12.88
C SER A 37 -11.00 19.73 -13.91
N GLY A 38 -10.31 18.62 -14.13
CA GLY A 38 -9.22 18.57 -15.11
C GLY A 38 -8.15 17.55 -14.73
N TYR A 39 -6.90 17.85 -15.06
CA TYR A 39 -5.78 16.97 -14.75
C TYR A 39 -4.51 17.73 -14.38
N LEU A 40 -3.72 17.10 -13.52
CA LEU A 40 -2.34 17.47 -13.22
C LEU A 40 -1.43 16.57 -14.04
N GLN A 41 -0.49 17.16 -14.77
CA GLN A 41 0.70 16.42 -15.21
C GLN A 41 1.68 16.38 -14.05
N VAL A 42 2.26 15.21 -13.80
CA VAL A 42 3.07 14.97 -12.62
C VAL A 42 4.33 14.19 -12.98
N ALA A 43 5.45 14.64 -12.45
CA ALA A 43 6.74 13.97 -12.47
C ALA A 43 7.06 13.37 -11.10
N ILE A 44 7.52 12.11 -11.08
CA ILE A 44 8.02 11.42 -9.91
C ILE A 44 9.52 11.21 -10.11
N ILE A 45 10.31 11.93 -9.31
CA ILE A 45 11.76 11.92 -9.36
C ILE A 45 12.31 11.04 -8.23
N THR A 46 13.11 10.05 -8.58
CA THR A 46 13.71 9.12 -7.60
C THR A 46 14.87 9.79 -6.85
N LEU A 47 14.82 9.79 -5.52
CA LEU A 47 15.89 10.36 -4.67
C LEU A 47 16.80 9.27 -4.09
N THR A 48 16.23 8.09 -3.86
CA THR A 48 16.95 6.86 -3.50
C THR A 48 16.56 5.77 -4.48
N ARG A 49 17.31 4.66 -4.49
CA ARG A 49 16.98 3.53 -5.38
C ARG A 49 15.54 3.07 -5.15
N LEU A 50 14.77 3.00 -6.23
CA LEU A 50 13.37 2.61 -6.22
C LEU A 50 13.22 1.18 -6.73
N PHE A 51 12.43 0.39 -6.00
CA PHE A 51 12.10 -0.96 -6.39
C PHE A 51 10.62 -1.25 -6.15
N ILE A 52 9.91 -1.56 -7.24
CA ILE A 52 8.53 -2.03 -7.23
C ILE A 52 8.51 -3.35 -8.01
N PRO A 53 8.32 -4.50 -7.34
CA PRO A 53 8.45 -5.80 -7.99
C PRO A 53 7.32 -6.01 -9.00
N SER A 54 7.67 -6.58 -10.16
CA SER A 54 6.69 -7.31 -10.95
C SER A 54 6.14 -8.48 -10.13
N ARG A 55 4.83 -8.68 -10.17
CA ARG A 55 4.15 -9.84 -9.56
C ARG A 55 3.75 -10.88 -10.60
N ILE A 56 4.22 -10.75 -11.83
CA ILE A 56 4.04 -11.77 -12.87
C ILE A 56 4.84 -13.01 -12.43
N PRO A 57 4.24 -14.21 -12.43
CA PRO A 57 4.92 -15.43 -11.98
C PRO A 57 6.28 -15.68 -12.63
N ALA A 58 6.45 -15.37 -13.93
CA ALA A 58 7.72 -15.51 -14.64
C ALA A 58 8.84 -14.60 -14.09
N ASP A 59 8.50 -13.50 -13.42
CA ASP A 59 9.44 -12.55 -12.84
C ASP A 59 9.74 -12.85 -11.35
N LEU A 60 9.03 -13.84 -10.77
CA LEU A 60 9.22 -14.34 -9.41
C LEU A 60 9.91 -15.70 -9.47
N ASP A 61 11.11 -15.81 -8.91
CA ASP A 61 11.69 -17.13 -8.61
C ASP A 61 11.43 -17.51 -7.16
N PHE A 62 10.79 -18.66 -6.97
CA PHE A 62 10.82 -19.39 -5.72
C PHE A 62 11.64 -20.66 -6.00
N ASP A 63 12.95 -20.62 -5.80
CA ASP A 63 13.74 -21.84 -5.81
C ASP A 63 13.19 -22.76 -4.71
N VAL A 64 12.42 -23.77 -5.11
CA VAL A 64 12.12 -24.93 -4.29
C VAL A 64 13.21 -25.95 -4.64
N THR A 65 14.35 -25.84 -3.96
CA THR A 65 15.34 -26.92 -3.99
C THR A 65 14.70 -28.16 -3.35
N ASN A 66 14.74 -29.30 -4.06
CA ASN A 66 14.24 -30.58 -3.55
C ASN A 66 15.16 -31.21 -2.48
N ASP A 67 16.26 -30.53 -2.14
CA ASP A 67 17.14 -30.94 -1.06
C ASP A 67 16.53 -30.60 0.30
N LYS A 68 16.00 -31.63 0.98
CA LYS A 68 15.43 -31.51 2.33
C LYS A 68 16.42 -30.97 3.38
N HIS A 69 17.70 -30.85 3.02
CA HIS A 69 18.78 -30.33 3.87
C HIS A 69 19.46 -29.05 3.38
N LYS A 70 19.12 -28.48 2.21
CA LYS A 70 19.69 -27.21 1.74
C LYS A 70 18.64 -26.32 1.07
N GLU A 71 18.48 -25.16 1.69
CA GLU A 71 17.78 -23.97 1.20
C GLU A 71 16.26 -24.05 1.10
N LYS A 72 15.62 -23.00 1.62
CA LYS A 72 14.21 -23.01 2.01
C LYS A 72 13.75 -21.57 1.77
N ASN A 73 13.00 -21.30 0.70
CA ASN A 73 12.21 -20.09 0.39
C ASN A 73 12.89 -18.69 0.49
N HIS A 74 13.95 -18.38 -0.27
CA HIS A 74 14.43 -17.00 -0.45
C HIS A 74 13.84 -16.37 -1.74
N PRO A 75 12.95 -15.36 -1.68
CA PRO A 75 12.36 -14.77 -2.87
C PRO A 75 13.37 -13.97 -3.71
N VAL A 76 13.38 -14.21 -5.02
CA VAL A 76 14.16 -13.44 -6.00
C VAL A 76 13.22 -12.72 -6.95
N TYR A 77 13.30 -11.39 -6.96
CA TYR A 77 12.54 -10.55 -7.87
C TYR A 77 13.42 -10.13 -9.05
N LYS A 78 13.06 -10.60 -10.24
CA LYS A 78 13.88 -10.42 -11.45
C LYS A 78 13.66 -9.07 -12.12
N LYS A 79 12.43 -8.54 -12.07
CA LYS A 79 12.04 -7.35 -12.81
C LYS A 79 11.30 -6.33 -11.97
N PHE A 80 11.54 -5.07 -12.29
CA PHE A 80 10.69 -3.93 -11.98
C PHE A 80 9.46 -3.97 -12.90
N ILE A 81 8.32 -3.43 -12.44
CA ILE A 81 7.08 -3.43 -13.23
C ILE A 81 7.30 -2.78 -14.60
N TYR A 82 6.79 -3.43 -15.64
CA TYR A 82 7.01 -3.07 -17.04
C TYR A 82 5.69 -3.08 -17.80
N ASP A 83 5.47 -2.07 -18.63
CA ASP A 83 4.34 -2.01 -19.56
C ASP A 83 4.75 -2.59 -20.90
N LEU A 84 4.04 -3.62 -21.35
CA LEU A 84 4.29 -4.26 -22.65
C LEU A 84 3.82 -3.39 -23.82
N SER A 85 2.82 -2.53 -23.63
CA SER A 85 2.29 -1.73 -24.74
C SER A 85 3.24 -0.60 -25.14
N ARG A 86 3.80 0.10 -24.15
CA ARG A 86 4.73 1.23 -24.30
C ARG A 86 6.19 0.82 -24.22
N GLN A 87 6.46 -0.45 -23.94
CA GLN A 87 7.80 -1.01 -23.83
C GLN A 87 8.69 -0.26 -22.81
N THR A 88 8.12 0.18 -21.68
CA THR A 88 8.84 0.97 -20.66
C THR A 88 8.50 0.56 -19.23
N LYS A 89 9.32 0.96 -18.26
CA LYS A 89 9.08 0.72 -16.83
C LYS A 89 7.97 1.64 -16.34
N LEU A 90 7.15 1.18 -15.39
CA LEU A 90 6.05 1.98 -14.86
C LEU A 90 5.94 1.91 -13.33
N ILE A 91 5.44 2.99 -12.73
CA ILE A 91 4.93 3.01 -11.36
C ILE A 91 3.40 2.98 -11.45
N PRO A 92 2.73 1.96 -10.87
CA PRO A 92 1.28 1.91 -10.93
C PRO A 92 0.67 3.09 -10.19
N GLY A 93 -0.41 3.67 -10.70
CA GLY A 93 -1.09 4.80 -10.06
C GLY A 93 -1.51 4.49 -8.61
N THR A 94 -1.87 3.23 -8.33
CA THR A 94 -2.19 2.74 -6.98
C THR A 94 -1.01 2.80 -6.01
N SER A 95 0.22 2.66 -6.50
CA SER A 95 1.44 2.76 -5.69
C SER A 95 1.72 4.19 -5.23
N VAL A 96 1.20 5.19 -5.96
CA VAL A 96 1.30 6.62 -5.64
C VAL A 96 0.09 7.08 -4.82
N LYS A 97 -1.12 6.64 -5.20
CA LYS A 97 -2.38 7.02 -4.56
C LYS A 97 -2.37 6.74 -3.05
N GLY A 98 -1.88 5.58 -2.62
CA GLY A 98 -1.84 5.20 -1.21
C GLY A 98 -0.95 6.11 -0.33
N PRO A 99 0.34 6.29 -0.65
CA PRO A 99 1.22 7.21 0.06
C PRO A 99 0.73 8.66 0.08
N VAL A 100 0.24 9.18 -1.05
CA VAL A 100 -0.33 10.54 -1.12
C VAL A 100 -1.58 10.66 -0.24
N ARG A 101 -2.47 9.64 -0.26
CA ARG A 101 -3.62 9.56 0.64
C ARG A 101 -3.19 9.61 2.10
N ALA A 102 -2.17 8.85 2.51
CA ALA A 102 -1.72 8.81 3.90
C ALA A 102 -1.22 10.17 4.38
N VAL A 103 -0.48 10.90 3.54
CA VAL A 103 -0.05 12.28 3.85
C VAL A 103 -1.24 13.21 3.95
N MET A 104 -2.15 13.20 2.96
CA MET A 104 -3.34 14.06 2.99
C MET A 104 -4.25 13.73 4.18
N GLU A 105 -4.34 12.47 4.59
CA GLU A 105 -5.11 12.07 5.77
C GLU A 105 -4.53 12.66 7.06
N ALA A 106 -3.20 12.75 7.16
CA ALA A 106 -2.52 13.38 8.28
C ALA A 106 -2.64 14.92 8.23
N LEU A 107 -2.56 15.54 7.05
CA LEU A 107 -2.64 16.99 6.85
C LEU A 107 -4.04 17.59 7.05
N SER A 108 -5.08 16.75 7.04
CA SER A 108 -6.47 17.19 7.07
C SER A 108 -7.28 16.56 8.19
N ASP A 109 -6.59 15.87 9.11
CA ASP A 109 -7.22 15.15 10.22
C ASP A 109 -8.34 14.19 9.79
N SER A 110 -8.16 13.54 8.64
CA SER A 110 -9.16 12.67 8.03
C SER A 110 -9.20 11.26 8.65
N CYS A 111 -10.27 10.52 8.34
CA CYS A 111 -10.49 9.09 8.65
C CYS A 111 -9.24 8.20 8.38
N LEU A 112 -9.06 7.10 9.13
CA LEU A 112 -8.13 6.03 8.71
C LEU A 112 -8.79 5.20 7.60
N GLY A 113 -8.38 5.39 6.35
CA GLY A 113 -8.99 4.70 5.21
C GLY A 113 -8.78 3.18 5.15
N LEU A 114 -7.75 2.66 5.83
CA LEU A 114 -7.33 1.25 5.77
C LEU A 114 -6.92 0.75 7.17
N PHE A 115 -7.86 0.70 8.10
CA PHE A 115 -7.63 0.11 9.43
C PHE A 115 -8.46 -1.16 9.61
N GLY A 116 -7.79 -2.31 9.60
CA GLY A 116 -8.44 -3.59 9.79
C GLY A 116 -8.69 -3.96 11.27
N GLY A 117 -7.96 -3.32 12.19
CA GLY A 117 -7.95 -3.60 13.64
C GLY A 117 -7.40 -4.98 14.03
N LYS A 118 -7.71 -6.02 13.24
CA LYS A 118 -7.41 -7.42 13.52
C LYS A 118 -6.24 -7.93 12.67
N TYR A 119 -5.21 -8.45 13.32
CA TYR A 119 -3.99 -8.95 12.66
C TYR A 119 -3.71 -10.42 13.06
N LYS A 120 -3.49 -11.29 12.07
CA LYS A 120 -3.19 -12.73 12.29
C LYS A 120 -1.68 -13.01 12.23
N LYS A 121 -1.12 -13.64 13.28
CA LYS A 121 0.33 -13.95 13.39
C LYS A 121 0.80 -14.97 12.37
N ASP A 122 -0.05 -15.94 12.07
CA ASP A 122 0.17 -16.95 11.05
C ASP A 122 -1.19 -17.38 10.43
N ARG A 123 -1.21 -17.77 9.16
CA ARG A 123 -2.39 -18.40 8.52
C ARG A 123 -2.72 -19.76 9.17
N LYS A 124 -1.73 -20.42 9.78
CA LYS A 124 -1.88 -21.76 10.37
C LYS A 124 -2.22 -21.76 11.86
N ASP A 125 -1.94 -20.67 12.58
CA ASP A 125 -2.22 -20.56 14.01
C ASP A 125 -3.32 -19.52 14.26
N LYS A 126 -4.57 -19.99 14.28
CA LYS A 126 -5.76 -19.15 14.49
C LYS A 126 -5.90 -18.62 15.92
N LYS A 127 -5.05 -19.06 16.87
CA LYS A 127 -5.21 -18.75 18.30
C LYS A 127 -4.49 -17.48 18.75
N ARG A 128 -3.59 -16.90 17.94
CA ARG A 128 -2.83 -15.67 18.25
C ARG A 128 -3.23 -14.54 17.30
N GLN A 129 -4.45 -14.04 17.47
CA GLN A 129 -4.96 -12.86 16.76
C GLN A 129 -4.75 -11.63 17.64
N LEU A 130 -4.08 -10.61 17.11
CA LEU A 130 -4.02 -9.30 17.76
C LEU A 130 -5.21 -8.48 17.34
N ASP A 131 -5.89 -7.87 18.31
CA ASP A 131 -7.06 -7.06 18.10
C ASP A 131 -6.84 -5.64 18.62
N TYR A 132 -6.66 -4.72 17.68
CA TYR A 132 -6.57 -3.28 17.89
C TYR A 132 -7.88 -2.56 17.55
N SER A 133 -8.95 -3.28 17.20
CA SER A 133 -10.21 -2.65 16.75
C SER A 133 -10.76 -1.64 17.75
N ASN A 134 -10.56 -1.85 19.05
CA ASN A 134 -11.00 -0.96 20.13
C ASN A 134 -9.89 -0.07 20.69
N LYS A 135 -8.74 0.01 20.00
CA LYS A 135 -7.56 0.76 20.45
C LYS A 135 -7.37 2.08 19.73
N ALA A 136 -8.32 2.48 18.89
CA ALA A 136 -8.30 3.77 18.19
C ALA A 136 -9.54 4.59 18.57
N PRO A 137 -9.47 5.94 18.54
CA PRO A 137 -10.64 6.77 18.76
C PRO A 137 -11.76 6.39 17.80
N SER A 138 -12.98 6.25 18.32
CA SER A 138 -14.16 5.86 17.54
C SER A 138 -14.42 6.82 16.38
N GLU A 139 -14.11 8.11 16.55
CA GLU A 139 -14.09 9.17 15.54
C GLU A 139 -13.27 8.81 14.28
N ILE A 140 -12.21 8.01 14.40
CA ILE A 140 -11.16 7.89 13.36
C ILE A 140 -11.15 6.51 12.70
N ILE A 141 -11.74 5.51 13.36
CA ILE A 141 -11.85 4.15 12.83
C ILE A 141 -12.72 4.15 11.55
N PRO A 142 -12.31 3.39 10.50
CA PRO A 142 -13.11 3.21 9.30
C PRO A 142 -14.48 2.63 9.65
N GLY A 143 -15.53 3.29 9.14
CA GLY A 143 -16.92 2.97 9.49
C GLY A 143 -17.66 4.07 10.26
N ARG A 144 -17.03 5.20 10.61
CA ARG A 144 -17.75 6.44 11.01
C ARG A 144 -17.98 7.42 9.86
N CYS A 145 -17.06 7.51 8.90
CA CYS A 145 -17.37 8.12 7.60
C CYS A 145 -18.30 7.15 6.84
N ARG A 146 -19.57 7.09 7.24
CA ARG A 146 -20.64 6.42 6.51
C ARG A 146 -21.51 7.52 5.95
N LEU A 147 -21.81 7.44 4.67
CA LEU A 147 -22.95 8.19 4.16
C LEU A 147 -24.21 7.50 4.70
N ARG A 148 -24.84 8.11 5.71
CA ARG A 148 -26.18 7.72 6.15
C ARG A 148 -27.16 8.70 5.55
N ALA A 149 -27.73 8.31 4.42
CA ALA A 149 -28.86 9.01 3.86
C ALA A 149 -30.13 8.51 4.55
N ALA A 150 -31.00 9.40 5.01
CA ALA A 150 -32.39 9.02 5.24
C ALA A 150 -32.97 8.61 3.88
N ALA A 151 -33.17 7.31 3.66
CA ALA A 151 -33.79 6.72 2.47
C ALA A 151 -33.39 7.37 1.13
N GLY A 152 -32.10 7.32 0.77
CA GLY A 152 -31.62 7.75 -0.56
C GLY A 152 -31.57 9.27 -0.81
N GLY A 153 -31.82 10.11 0.19
CA GLY A 153 -31.70 11.58 0.13
C GLY A 153 -30.35 12.13 0.61
N PRO A 154 -29.98 13.39 0.26
CA PRO A 154 -28.70 14.02 0.61
C PRO A 154 -28.35 13.83 2.09
N VAL A 155 -27.07 13.54 2.39
CA VAL A 155 -26.59 13.61 3.76
C VAL A 155 -26.55 15.09 4.12
N THR A 156 -27.29 15.49 5.15
CA THR A 156 -27.39 16.88 5.62
C THR A 156 -26.67 17.11 6.95
N ASP A 157 -26.53 16.08 7.78
CA ASP A 157 -25.76 16.13 9.03
C ASP A 157 -24.26 15.88 8.77
N PRO A 158 -23.36 16.81 9.13
CA PRO A 158 -21.92 16.57 9.08
C PRO A 158 -21.44 15.34 9.86
N ALA A 159 -22.11 14.94 10.95
CA ALA A 159 -21.77 13.74 11.73
C ALA A 159 -21.90 12.46 10.89
N ASP A 160 -22.84 12.46 9.94
CA ASP A 160 -23.07 11.40 8.95
C ASP A 160 -22.36 11.69 7.61
N GLY A 161 -21.51 12.72 7.58
CA GLY A 161 -20.77 13.16 6.41
C GLY A 161 -19.45 12.42 6.19
N LEU A 162 -18.71 12.89 5.17
CA LEU A 162 -17.39 12.35 4.84
C LEU A 162 -16.30 13.39 5.08
N CYS A 163 -15.18 12.94 5.66
CA CYS A 163 -13.97 13.76 5.67
C CYS A 163 -13.41 13.95 4.26
N VAL A 164 -12.53 14.95 4.10
CA VAL A 164 -12.00 15.34 2.78
C VAL A 164 -11.29 14.19 2.06
N CYS A 165 -10.45 13.40 2.73
CA CYS A 165 -9.77 12.28 2.08
C CYS A 165 -10.73 11.15 1.67
N CYS A 166 -11.72 10.86 2.51
CA CYS A 166 -12.77 9.90 2.20
C CYS A 166 -13.55 10.36 0.92
N ARG A 167 -13.83 11.66 0.73
CA ARG A 167 -14.46 12.23 -0.50
C ARG A 167 -13.54 12.23 -1.73
N LEU A 168 -12.25 12.52 -1.56
CA LEU A 168 -11.31 12.64 -2.67
C LEU A 168 -10.81 11.27 -3.17
N PHE A 169 -10.45 10.37 -2.26
CA PHE A 169 -9.88 9.06 -2.61
C PHE A 169 -10.92 7.96 -2.76
N GLY A 170 -12.12 8.18 -2.23
CA GLY A 170 -13.21 7.21 -2.17
C GLY A 170 -13.17 6.38 -0.88
N ILE A 171 -14.29 5.72 -0.63
CA ILE A 171 -14.49 4.81 0.50
C ILE A 171 -15.10 3.50 0.02
N VAL A 172 -14.78 2.43 0.73
CA VAL A 172 -15.55 1.18 0.68
C VAL A 172 -15.94 0.93 2.12
N ALA A 173 -17.23 0.73 2.39
CA ALA A 173 -17.70 0.33 3.69
C ALA A 173 -17.05 -1.02 4.03
N GLY A 174 -16.18 -1.02 5.03
CA GLY A 174 -15.31 -2.15 5.32
C GLY A 174 -14.88 -2.17 6.77
N GLY A 175 -15.63 -2.89 7.59
CA GLY A 175 -15.32 -3.20 8.99
C GLY A 175 -15.85 -4.57 9.44
N GLY A 176 -16.37 -5.39 8.51
CA GLY A 176 -16.94 -6.71 8.81
C GLY A 176 -18.35 -6.69 9.45
N ALA A 177 -18.92 -5.51 9.73
CA ALA A 177 -20.34 -5.37 10.03
C ALA A 177 -21.13 -5.38 8.72
N GLU A 178 -22.26 -6.09 8.69
CA GLU A 178 -23.20 -6.01 7.57
C GLU A 178 -23.71 -4.56 7.46
N PRO A 179 -23.81 -4.00 6.24
CA PRO A 179 -24.38 -2.67 6.04
C PRO A 179 -25.87 -2.68 6.41
N GLU A 180 -26.32 -1.65 7.12
CA GLU A 180 -27.74 -1.47 7.39
C GLU A 180 -28.48 -1.01 6.11
N PRO A 181 -29.78 -1.30 5.95
CA PRO A 181 -30.58 -0.77 4.83
C PRO A 181 -30.49 0.77 4.76
N GLY A 182 -29.97 1.30 3.65
CA GLY A 182 -29.75 2.74 3.44
C GLY A 182 -28.31 3.22 3.63
N ASP A 183 -27.40 2.39 4.15
CA ASP A 183 -25.96 2.69 4.20
C ASP A 183 -25.34 2.58 2.79
N TYR A 184 -24.51 3.55 2.41
CA TYR A 184 -23.68 3.40 1.20
C TYR A 184 -22.54 2.41 1.45
N THR A 185 -22.46 1.36 0.63
CA THR A 185 -21.43 0.30 0.75
C THR A 185 -20.11 0.66 0.07
N ALA A 186 -20.12 1.60 -0.88
CA ALA A 186 -18.93 2.17 -1.48
C ALA A 186 -19.25 3.53 -2.09
N LEU A 187 -18.24 4.39 -2.13
CA LEU A 187 -18.27 5.65 -2.82
C LEU A 187 -17.00 5.80 -3.66
N GLN A 188 -17.18 6.13 -4.93
CA GLN A 188 -16.05 6.46 -5.79
C GLN A 188 -15.34 7.73 -5.28
N GLY A 189 -14.03 7.81 -5.47
CA GLY A 189 -13.28 9.04 -5.20
C GLY A 189 -13.38 10.04 -6.35
N ARG A 190 -13.16 11.32 -6.07
CA ARG A 190 -13.01 12.37 -7.08
C ARG A 190 -11.61 12.44 -7.72
N LEU A 191 -10.67 11.60 -7.27
CA LEU A 191 -9.32 11.50 -7.81
C LEU A 191 -9.06 10.17 -8.52
N SER A 192 -8.48 10.25 -9.72
CA SER A 192 -7.96 9.10 -10.46
C SER A 192 -6.47 9.29 -10.75
N PHE A 193 -5.67 8.29 -10.37
CA PHE A 193 -4.23 8.28 -10.60
C PHE A 193 -3.97 7.34 -11.78
N GLU A 194 -3.51 7.89 -12.91
CA GLU A 194 -3.02 7.08 -14.02
C GLU A 194 -1.69 6.42 -13.65
N ASP A 195 -1.23 5.48 -14.46
CA ASP A 195 0.12 4.93 -14.32
C ASP A 195 1.17 5.94 -14.76
N PHE A 196 2.34 5.87 -14.13
CA PHE A 196 3.46 6.78 -14.39
C PHE A 196 4.56 6.02 -15.11
N PHE A 197 4.99 6.50 -16.27
CA PHE A 197 5.92 5.81 -17.16
C PHE A 197 7.32 6.43 -17.07
N LEU A 198 8.36 5.59 -17.10
CA LEU A 198 9.74 6.05 -17.09
C LEU A 198 10.03 6.88 -18.34
N ALA A 199 10.56 8.08 -18.15
CA ALA A 199 10.99 8.94 -19.25
C ALA A 199 12.16 8.31 -20.03
N ASP A 200 12.21 8.53 -21.34
CA ASP A 200 13.28 7.99 -22.19
C ASP A 200 14.67 8.48 -21.77
N THR A 201 14.75 9.72 -21.30
CA THR A 201 15.96 10.35 -20.73
C THR A 201 16.40 9.77 -19.39
N SER A 202 15.68 8.78 -18.84
CA SER A 202 16.00 8.10 -17.59
C SER A 202 16.27 6.60 -17.77
N ARG A 203 16.33 6.09 -19.00
CA ARG A 203 16.58 4.66 -19.28
C ARG A 203 17.93 4.19 -18.75
N GLU A 204 18.94 5.05 -18.75
CA GLU A 204 20.28 4.78 -18.19
C GLU A 204 20.29 4.65 -16.66
N LYS A 205 19.21 5.06 -15.98
CA LYS A 205 19.03 4.86 -14.54
C LYS A 205 18.51 3.47 -14.18
N ILE A 206 18.12 2.65 -15.15
CA ILE A 206 17.76 1.25 -14.92
C ILE A 206 19.03 0.48 -14.53
N SER A 207 18.97 -0.21 -13.40
CA SER A 207 20.07 -1.00 -12.86
C SER A 207 19.65 -2.46 -12.79
N THR A 208 20.37 -3.31 -13.51
CA THR A 208 20.23 -4.78 -13.52
C THR A 208 21.18 -5.46 -12.51
N THR A 209 21.73 -4.67 -11.59
CA THR A 209 22.62 -5.18 -10.54
C THR A 209 21.84 -5.99 -9.53
N SER A 210 22.25 -7.23 -9.31
CA SER A 210 21.68 -8.10 -8.29
C SER A 210 22.09 -7.64 -6.89
N ILE A 211 21.10 -7.35 -6.04
CA ILE A 211 21.30 -6.93 -4.65
C ILE A 211 20.44 -7.82 -3.75
N THR A 212 21.08 -8.61 -2.90
CA THR A 212 20.39 -9.31 -1.80
C THR A 212 20.24 -8.34 -0.62
N LEU A 213 19.01 -7.90 -0.36
CA LEU A 213 18.70 -6.97 0.71
C LEU A 213 18.91 -7.65 2.08
N PRO A 214 19.30 -6.89 3.12
CA PRO A 214 19.14 -7.32 4.51
C PRO A 214 17.70 -7.74 4.83
N GLU A 215 17.51 -8.39 5.97
CA GLU A 215 16.18 -8.73 6.46
C GLU A 215 15.29 -7.48 6.50
N LEU A 216 14.25 -7.49 5.67
CA LEU A 216 13.18 -6.53 5.73
C LEU A 216 12.32 -6.99 6.90
N SER A 217 12.73 -6.64 8.12
CA SER A 217 11.89 -6.87 9.29
C SER A 217 10.62 -6.04 9.10
N ASP A 218 9.62 -6.63 8.47
CA ASP A 218 8.32 -6.01 8.28
C ASP A 218 7.82 -5.69 9.68
N PRO A 219 7.64 -4.41 10.03
CA PRO A 219 7.18 -4.06 11.36
C PRO A 219 5.71 -4.38 11.35
N LYS A 220 5.44 -5.58 11.80
CA LYS A 220 4.11 -6.10 12.03
C LYS A 220 3.74 -5.69 13.45
N PRO A 221 2.45 -5.43 13.72
CA PRO A 221 2.00 -4.92 15.01
C PRO A 221 2.07 -5.95 16.14
N TRP A 222 3.02 -6.90 16.10
CA TRP A 222 3.28 -7.88 17.17
C TRP A 222 3.94 -7.25 18.39
N HIS A 223 4.62 -6.12 18.21
CA HIS A 223 5.31 -5.41 19.27
C HIS A 223 4.41 -4.28 19.78
N ALA A 224 3.45 -4.62 20.65
CA ALA A 224 2.46 -3.67 21.15
C ALA A 224 3.09 -2.40 21.72
N SER A 225 4.22 -2.51 22.43
CA SER A 225 4.97 -1.39 23.02
C SER A 225 5.45 -0.34 21.98
N PHE A 226 5.55 -0.70 20.69
CA PHE A 226 5.86 0.28 19.63
C PHE A 226 4.63 0.88 18.97
N TYR A 227 3.48 0.22 19.06
CA TYR A 227 2.25 0.57 18.35
C TYR A 227 1.19 1.19 19.26
N LEU A 228 1.27 0.97 20.56
CA LEU A 228 0.42 1.54 21.59
C LEU A 228 1.17 2.65 22.34
N ASP A 229 0.43 3.68 22.75
CA ASP A 229 0.89 4.64 23.74
C ASP A 229 0.71 4.10 25.17
N GLY A 230 1.17 4.85 26.17
CA GLY A 230 1.02 4.47 27.58
C GLY A 230 -0.43 4.38 28.07
N SER A 231 -1.42 4.83 27.29
CA SER A 231 -2.85 4.63 27.56
C SER A 231 -3.41 3.38 26.87
N GLY A 232 -2.58 2.64 26.13
CA GLY A 232 -2.95 1.45 25.39
C GLY A 232 -3.71 1.74 24.09
N ASN A 233 -3.68 2.98 23.58
CA ASN A 233 -4.27 3.38 22.30
C ASN A 233 -3.24 3.39 21.17
N ILE A 234 -3.66 3.24 19.92
CA ILE A 234 -2.75 3.25 18.78
C ILE A 234 -2.07 4.61 18.66
N ARG A 235 -0.73 4.60 18.53
CA ARG A 235 0.09 5.83 18.46
C ARG A 235 -0.19 6.70 17.24
N GLY A 236 -0.67 6.07 16.16
CA GLY A 236 -1.27 6.75 15.02
C GLY A 236 -0.85 6.26 13.64
N ARG A 237 -0.65 7.17 12.69
CA ARG A 237 -0.31 6.84 11.29
C ARG A 237 1.18 6.59 11.17
N LYS A 238 1.55 5.37 10.80
CA LYS A 238 2.95 4.97 10.63
C LYS A 238 3.55 5.56 9.34
N PHE A 239 4.64 6.30 9.48
CA PHE A 239 5.48 6.78 8.37
C PHE A 239 6.92 6.31 8.53
N TYR A 240 7.53 5.91 7.42
CA TYR A 240 8.95 5.56 7.39
C TYR A 240 9.79 6.81 7.22
N LEU A 241 10.91 6.88 7.95
CA LEU A 241 11.87 7.96 7.83
C LEU A 241 12.57 7.94 6.46
N HIS A 242 12.91 9.12 5.98
CA HIS A 242 13.82 9.28 4.86
C HIS A 242 15.27 9.33 5.34
N HIS A 243 16.10 8.51 4.72
CA HIS A 243 17.53 8.43 4.97
C HIS A 243 18.23 7.76 3.79
N GLU A 244 19.54 7.98 3.71
CA GLU A 244 20.36 7.31 2.72
C GLU A 244 20.43 5.80 3.01
N PRO A 245 20.28 4.95 1.98
CA PRO A 245 20.46 3.52 2.15
C PRO A 245 21.91 3.17 2.49
N VAL A 246 22.13 2.48 3.62
CA VAL A 246 23.44 1.98 4.05
C VAL A 246 23.37 0.47 4.17
N GLY A 247 24.42 -0.24 3.74
CA GLY A 247 24.49 -1.70 3.90
C GLY A 247 23.41 -2.49 3.13
N LEU A 248 23.01 -2.01 1.95
CA LEU A 248 21.94 -2.61 1.14
C LEU A 248 22.19 -4.06 0.68
N HIS A 249 23.41 -4.57 0.81
CA HIS A 249 23.76 -5.92 0.39
C HIS A 249 24.20 -6.79 1.56
N THR A 250 23.65 -8.00 1.65
CA THR A 250 24.13 -9.08 2.51
C THR A 250 24.45 -10.32 1.69
N ARG A 251 25.49 -11.05 2.10
CA ARG A 251 25.83 -12.36 1.52
C ARG A 251 24.88 -13.47 1.99
N THR A 252 24.22 -13.29 3.14
CA THR A 252 23.39 -14.31 3.77
C THR A 252 21.97 -14.25 3.22
N LYS A 253 21.54 -15.31 2.53
CA LYS A 253 20.15 -15.48 2.10
C LYS A 253 19.34 -16.20 3.17
N THR A 254 18.17 -15.67 3.48
CA THR A 254 17.23 -16.24 4.44
C THR A 254 15.81 -16.19 3.88
N LYS A 255 14.85 -16.76 4.62
CA LYS A 255 13.41 -16.62 4.32
C LYS A 255 12.83 -15.23 4.59
N ARG A 256 13.60 -14.37 5.26
CA ARG A 256 13.15 -13.07 5.76
C ARG A 256 13.76 -11.90 4.99
N ASN A 257 14.58 -12.19 3.99
CA ASN A 257 15.08 -11.20 3.04
C ASN A 257 14.77 -11.62 1.59
N CYS A 258 15.12 -10.75 0.64
CA CYS A 258 14.93 -11.01 -0.78
C CYS A 258 16.12 -10.53 -1.61
N THR A 259 16.24 -11.06 -2.83
CA THR A 259 17.16 -10.54 -3.84
C THR A 259 16.39 -9.78 -4.90
N ILE A 260 16.85 -8.58 -5.23
CA ILE A 260 16.33 -7.75 -6.32
C ILE A 260 17.36 -7.73 -7.45
N ARG A 261 16.95 -8.00 -8.68
CA ARG A 261 17.85 -7.96 -9.85
C ARG A 261 17.66 -6.73 -10.72
N GLU A 262 16.51 -6.07 -10.63
CA GLU A 262 16.25 -4.85 -11.38
C GLU A 262 15.70 -3.78 -10.45
N SER A 263 16.23 -2.56 -10.56
CA SER A 263 15.82 -1.41 -9.77
C SER A 263 16.14 -0.12 -10.51
N ILE A 264 15.59 0.99 -10.04
CA ILE A 264 15.78 2.31 -10.65
C ILE A 264 16.67 3.14 -9.74
N ARG A 265 17.78 3.66 -10.28
CA ARG A 265 18.75 4.50 -9.56
C ARG A 265 18.19 5.92 -9.35
N PRO A 266 18.72 6.65 -8.33
CA PRO A 266 18.38 8.06 -8.12
C PRO A 266 18.55 8.92 -9.38
N GLY A 267 17.71 9.94 -9.51
CA GLY A 267 17.68 10.89 -10.63
C GLY A 267 16.77 10.47 -11.78
N ALA A 268 16.18 9.27 -11.76
CA ALA A 268 15.20 8.86 -12.77
C ALA A 268 13.87 9.61 -12.60
N CYS A 269 13.22 9.92 -13.71
CA CYS A 269 11.92 10.59 -13.78
C CYS A 269 10.84 9.66 -14.36
N PHE A 270 9.70 9.58 -13.69
CA PHE A 270 8.47 8.96 -14.22
C PHE A 270 7.40 10.02 -14.42
N SER A 271 6.72 10.04 -15.55
CA SER A 271 5.65 10.99 -15.84
C SER A 271 4.30 10.32 -15.99
N GLY A 272 3.25 10.99 -15.50
CA GLY A 272 1.88 10.49 -15.56
C GLY A 272 0.90 11.61 -15.24
N ARG A 273 -0.39 11.26 -15.15
CA ARG A 273 -1.46 12.22 -14.87
C ARG A 273 -2.28 11.83 -13.67
N ILE A 274 -2.74 12.85 -12.95
CA ILE A 274 -3.76 12.72 -11.90
C ILE A 274 -4.96 13.52 -12.35
N ARG A 275 -6.09 12.84 -12.56
CA ARG A 275 -7.36 13.47 -12.91
C ARG A 275 -8.17 13.77 -11.67
N PHE A 276 -8.89 14.88 -11.71
CA PHE A 276 -9.75 15.31 -10.62
C PHE A 276 -11.05 15.91 -11.17
N THR A 277 -12.13 15.74 -10.43
CA THR A 277 -13.46 16.23 -10.80
C THR A 277 -14.08 16.99 -9.64
N ASN A 278 -14.56 18.21 -9.91
CA ASN A 278 -15.30 19.06 -9.00
C ASN A 278 -14.63 19.25 -7.64
N LEU A 279 -13.34 19.52 -7.62
CA LEU A 279 -12.62 19.90 -6.40
C LEU A 279 -12.91 21.36 -6.07
N THR A 280 -13.15 21.66 -4.81
CA THR A 280 -13.13 23.05 -4.33
C THR A 280 -11.69 23.59 -4.37
N ALA A 281 -11.52 24.91 -4.37
CA ALA A 281 -10.18 25.50 -4.39
C ALA A 281 -9.30 25.04 -3.20
N PRO A 282 -9.82 24.94 -1.95
CA PRO A 282 -9.07 24.34 -0.83
C PRO A 282 -8.73 22.85 -1.04
N GLU A 283 -9.62 22.05 -1.62
CA GLU A 283 -9.34 20.63 -1.89
C GLU A 283 -8.23 20.43 -2.94
N LEU A 284 -8.22 21.27 -3.98
CA LEU A 284 -7.12 21.30 -4.94
C LEU A 284 -5.82 21.75 -4.26
N GLY A 285 -5.87 22.74 -3.36
CA GLY A 285 -4.75 23.11 -2.50
C GLY A 285 -4.21 21.96 -1.67
N LEU A 286 -5.09 21.19 -1.00
CA LEU A 286 -4.70 20.01 -0.23
C LEU A 286 -4.07 18.93 -1.12
N LEU A 287 -4.60 18.69 -2.33
CA LEU A 287 -4.00 17.76 -3.28
C LEU A 287 -2.59 18.20 -3.69
N LEU A 288 -2.40 19.49 -4.00
CA LEU A 288 -1.10 20.03 -4.38
C LEU A 288 -0.08 19.96 -3.23
N TRP A 289 -0.51 20.24 -1.99
CA TRP A 289 0.32 20.02 -0.80
C TRP A 289 0.65 18.54 -0.59
N GLY A 290 -0.34 17.66 -0.70
CA GLY A 290 -0.16 16.21 -0.56
C GLY A 290 0.76 15.60 -1.63
N LEU A 291 0.85 16.21 -2.81
CA LEU A 291 1.78 15.80 -3.86
C LEU A 291 3.18 16.38 -3.63
N GLU A 292 3.31 17.70 -3.61
CA GLU A 292 4.64 18.34 -3.66
C GLU A 292 5.33 18.42 -2.29
N LEU A 293 4.59 18.47 -1.17
CA LEU A 293 5.06 18.58 0.23
C LEU A 293 5.85 19.85 0.59
N ASP A 294 6.65 20.35 -0.34
CA ASP A 294 7.36 21.63 -0.31
C ASP A 294 7.77 22.00 -1.74
N ASP A 295 8.34 23.19 -1.89
CA ASP A 295 8.76 23.73 -3.18
C ASP A 295 10.27 23.56 -3.43
N LEU A 296 10.97 22.75 -2.63
CA LEU A 296 12.40 22.51 -2.81
C LEU A 296 12.63 21.63 -4.06
N PRO A 297 13.65 21.95 -4.87
CA PRO A 297 14.04 21.09 -5.98
C PRO A 297 14.53 19.72 -5.46
N PRO A 298 14.46 18.66 -6.27
CA PRO A 298 14.95 17.34 -5.86
C PRO A 298 16.48 17.27 -5.74
N PHE A 299 17.19 18.05 -6.56
CA PHE A 299 18.64 18.08 -6.64
C PHE A 299 19.16 19.52 -6.71
N ALA A 300 20.31 19.76 -6.08
CA ALA A 300 21.07 21.00 -6.20
C ALA A 300 21.83 21.06 -7.54
N THR A 301 22.46 22.21 -7.81
CA THR A 301 23.21 22.46 -9.05
C THR A 301 24.41 21.53 -9.25
N ASP A 302 24.97 21.01 -8.16
CA ASP A 302 26.08 20.05 -8.17
C ASP A 302 25.60 18.58 -8.35
N GLY A 303 24.29 18.36 -8.56
CA GLY A 303 23.69 17.04 -8.74
C GLY A 303 23.46 16.27 -7.44
N THR A 304 23.83 16.83 -6.28
CA THR A 304 23.51 16.22 -4.98
C THR A 304 22.03 16.41 -4.65
N ARG A 305 21.47 15.49 -3.86
CA ARG A 305 20.08 15.63 -3.39
C ARG A 305 19.97 16.87 -2.50
N THR A 306 18.96 17.70 -2.75
CA THR A 306 18.71 18.88 -1.93
C THR A 306 18.50 18.48 -0.45
N PRO A 307 19.29 19.04 0.50
CA PRO A 307 19.15 18.70 1.91
C PRO A 307 17.80 19.15 2.44
N ASP A 308 17.29 18.39 3.43
CA ASP A 308 16.07 18.67 4.18
C ASP A 308 14.77 18.79 3.35
N LEU A 309 14.80 18.42 2.07
CA LEU A 309 13.58 18.30 1.25
C LEU A 309 12.63 17.25 1.82
N ARG A 310 11.33 17.45 1.66
CA ARG A 310 10.28 16.48 2.00
C ARG A 310 9.94 15.60 0.82
N ALA A 311 9.81 14.30 1.09
CA ALA A 311 9.66 13.27 0.08
C ALA A 311 8.53 12.29 0.41
N HIS A 312 8.16 11.50 -0.59
CA HIS A 312 7.25 10.36 -0.46
C HIS A 312 8.03 9.04 -0.44
N LYS A 313 7.49 8.02 0.23
CA LYS A 313 8.03 6.65 0.21
C LYS A 313 7.18 5.72 -0.66
N LEU A 314 7.73 5.28 -1.78
CA LEU A 314 7.12 4.31 -2.70
C LEU A 314 7.84 2.95 -2.66
N GLY A 315 7.17 1.90 -3.13
CA GLY A 315 7.79 0.58 -3.34
C GLY A 315 8.22 -0.16 -2.06
N MET A 316 9.13 -1.12 -2.24
CA MET A 316 9.66 -1.99 -1.20
C MET A 316 10.98 -1.46 -0.61
N GLY A 317 11.36 -1.98 0.57
CA GLY A 317 12.64 -1.65 1.21
C GLY A 317 12.65 -0.32 1.96
N LYS A 318 11.49 0.22 2.32
CA LYS A 318 11.36 1.50 3.06
C LYS A 318 12.19 1.57 4.34
N PRO A 319 12.25 0.52 5.20
CA PRO A 319 13.09 0.53 6.40
C PRO A 319 14.60 0.61 6.12
N LEU A 320 15.03 0.27 4.89
CA LEU A 320 16.43 0.32 4.45
C LEU A 320 16.76 1.61 3.70
N GLY A 321 15.89 2.62 3.73
CA GLY A 321 16.09 3.89 3.05
C GLY A 321 15.67 3.91 1.59
N LEU A 322 15.23 2.79 1.00
CA LEU A 322 14.80 2.73 -0.40
C LEU A 322 13.48 3.49 -0.65
N GLY A 323 13.25 3.84 -1.92
CA GLY A 323 11.96 4.33 -2.40
C GLY A 323 11.58 5.76 -2.01
N SER A 324 12.50 6.58 -1.53
CA SER A 324 12.31 8.04 -1.40
C SER A 324 12.18 8.67 -2.80
N VAL A 325 11.11 9.42 -3.04
CA VAL A 325 10.85 10.14 -4.29
C VAL A 325 10.35 11.56 -4.02
N LYS A 326 10.63 12.49 -4.92
CA LYS A 326 9.98 13.79 -5.00
C LYS A 326 8.88 13.72 -6.06
N ILE A 327 7.70 14.25 -5.74
CA ILE A 327 6.61 14.39 -6.71
C ILE A 327 6.48 15.88 -7.03
N GLN A 328 6.42 16.22 -8.31
CA GLN A 328 6.29 17.60 -8.80
C GLN A 328 5.16 17.69 -9.81
N VAL A 329 4.34 18.73 -9.70
CA VAL A 329 3.34 19.04 -10.73
C VAL A 329 4.05 19.77 -11.86
N THR A 330 4.00 19.23 -13.07
CA THR A 330 4.66 19.81 -14.25
C THR A 330 3.68 20.53 -15.16
N GLY A 331 2.38 20.29 -15.00
CA GLY A 331 1.32 20.94 -15.77
C GLY A 331 -0.02 20.91 -15.06
N LEU A 332 -0.85 21.94 -15.28
CA LEU A 332 -2.23 22.01 -14.77
C LEU A 332 -3.18 22.35 -15.91
N ALA A 333 -4.15 21.47 -16.14
CA ALA A 333 -5.21 21.61 -17.11
C ALA A 333 -6.55 21.68 -16.38
N LEU A 334 -7.38 22.69 -16.70
CA LEU A 334 -8.69 22.93 -16.08
C LEU A 334 -9.81 22.96 -17.12
N VAL A 335 -10.81 22.13 -16.90
CA VAL A 335 -12.02 22.03 -17.72
C VAL A 335 -12.93 23.21 -17.43
N LYS A 336 -13.35 23.90 -18.48
CA LYS A 336 -14.41 24.93 -18.43
C LYS A 336 -15.77 24.26 -18.58
N ALA A 337 -16.48 24.09 -17.45
CA ALA A 337 -17.77 23.38 -17.39
C ALA A 337 -18.81 23.97 -18.37
N GLU A 338 -18.96 25.28 -18.41
CA GLU A 338 -19.90 25.97 -19.31
C GLU A 338 -19.63 25.66 -20.78
N GLN A 339 -18.36 25.69 -21.20
CA GLN A 339 -17.99 25.39 -22.58
C GLN A 339 -18.24 23.93 -22.92
N ARG A 340 -18.00 23.00 -21.99
CA ARG A 340 -18.28 21.58 -22.17
C ARG A 340 -19.78 21.31 -22.39
N TYR A 341 -20.65 22.00 -21.67
CA TYR A 341 -22.09 21.77 -21.75
C TYR A 341 -22.79 22.62 -22.82
N ALA A 342 -22.22 23.76 -23.20
CA ALA A 342 -22.74 24.61 -24.27
C ALA A 342 -22.35 24.13 -25.66
N ALA A 343 -21.17 23.51 -25.82
CA ALA A 343 -20.72 22.99 -27.10
C ALA A 343 -21.18 21.52 -27.28
N PHE A 344 -22.29 21.31 -27.97
CA PHE A 344 -22.74 19.98 -28.43
C PHE A 344 -21.89 19.42 -29.60
N SER A 345 -20.71 19.96 -29.83
CA SER A 345 -19.77 19.55 -30.87
C SER A 345 -18.64 18.72 -30.27
N TRP A 346 -18.44 17.52 -30.81
CA TRP A 346 -17.21 16.76 -30.55
C TRP A 346 -16.03 17.51 -31.18
N PRO A 347 -14.95 17.79 -30.43
CA PRO A 347 -13.75 18.38 -31.00
C PRO A 347 -13.19 17.46 -32.11
N GLN A 348 -12.81 18.05 -33.24
CA GLN A 348 -12.21 17.30 -34.35
C GLN A 348 -10.86 16.71 -33.92
N GLU A 349 -10.53 15.52 -34.43
CA GLU A 349 -9.26 14.85 -34.17
C GLU A 349 -8.09 15.77 -34.56
N GLY A 350 -7.20 16.09 -33.60
CA GLY A 350 -6.07 16.99 -33.83
C GLY A 350 -6.35 18.49 -33.67
N GLN A 351 -7.60 18.93 -33.49
CA GLN A 351 -7.85 20.24 -32.86
C GLN A 351 -7.53 20.14 -31.37
N ALA A 352 -7.03 21.22 -30.78
CA ALA A 352 -6.82 21.32 -29.35
C ALA A 352 -8.17 21.09 -28.62
N THR A 353 -8.46 19.83 -28.31
CA THR A 353 -9.39 19.47 -27.26
C THR A 353 -9.00 20.30 -26.04
N LEU A 354 -9.96 21.05 -25.51
CA LEU A 354 -9.80 21.94 -24.36
C LEU A 354 -8.70 21.44 -23.39
N GLU A 355 -7.73 22.33 -23.14
CA GLU A 355 -6.69 22.27 -22.09
C GLU A 355 -5.26 21.95 -22.56
N THR A 356 -4.63 22.91 -23.24
CA THR A 356 -3.18 23.10 -23.10
C THR A 356 -2.88 23.35 -21.61
N PRO A 357 -2.06 22.53 -20.96
CA PRO A 357 -1.74 22.72 -19.55
C PRO A 357 -0.99 24.04 -19.34
N LEU A 358 -1.30 24.72 -18.24
CA LEU A 358 -0.43 25.75 -17.69
C LEU A 358 0.88 25.08 -17.28
N GLU A 359 2.00 25.63 -17.73
CA GLU A 359 3.35 25.12 -17.44
C GLU A 359 4.27 26.27 -16.96
N GLY A 360 5.50 25.92 -16.56
CA GLY A 360 6.54 26.88 -16.21
C GLY A 360 6.14 27.88 -15.12
N LYS A 361 6.44 29.17 -15.32
CA LYS A 361 6.19 30.22 -14.33
C LYS A 361 4.69 30.39 -14.03
N GLY A 362 3.84 30.34 -15.06
CA GLY A 362 2.38 30.47 -14.89
C GLY A 362 1.80 29.35 -14.03
N LEU A 363 2.25 28.12 -14.26
CA LEU A 363 1.89 26.98 -13.41
C LEU A 363 2.30 27.20 -11.95
N ARG A 364 3.54 27.61 -11.70
CA ARG A 364 4.04 27.80 -10.33
C ARG A 364 3.21 28.84 -9.58
N GLN A 365 2.85 29.95 -10.23
CA GLN A 365 1.97 30.96 -9.64
C GLN A 365 0.59 30.38 -9.28
N GLU A 366 -0.03 29.63 -10.18
CA GLU A 366 -1.37 29.06 -9.94
C GLU A 366 -1.34 27.95 -8.87
N VAL A 367 -0.29 27.11 -8.85
CA VAL A 367 -0.08 26.10 -7.79
C VAL A 367 0.07 26.77 -6.43
N GLN A 368 0.85 27.85 -6.33
CA GLN A 368 1.00 28.59 -5.07
C GLN A 368 -0.31 29.22 -4.62
N LYS A 369 -1.07 29.80 -5.55
CA LYS A 369 -2.39 30.37 -5.27
C LYS A 369 -3.36 29.31 -4.72
N PHE A 370 -3.42 28.11 -5.29
CA PHE A 370 -4.24 27.01 -4.77
C PHE A 370 -3.71 26.46 -3.45
N LYS A 371 -2.39 26.25 -3.31
CA LYS A 371 -1.77 25.85 -2.04
C LYS A 371 -2.11 26.82 -0.91
N ALA A 372 -2.15 28.12 -1.18
CA ALA A 372 -2.55 29.16 -0.22
C ALA A 372 -4.05 29.18 0.11
N ARG A 373 -4.90 28.48 -0.65
CA ARG A 373 -6.32 28.24 -0.29
C ARG A 373 -6.48 27.14 0.74
N TRP A 374 -5.54 26.21 0.79
CA TRP A 374 -5.35 25.34 1.95
C TRP A 374 -4.48 26.10 2.96
N ALA A 375 -4.57 25.80 4.26
CA ALA A 375 -3.93 26.57 5.34
C ALA A 375 -2.54 27.11 4.96
N LYS A 376 -2.28 28.40 5.22
CA LYS A 376 -1.03 29.11 4.84
C LYS A 376 0.23 28.33 5.24
N ASP A 377 0.10 27.52 6.30
CA ASP A 377 1.17 26.72 6.87
C ASP A 377 0.74 25.25 7.07
N ALA A 378 0.40 24.57 5.98
CA ALA A 378 -0.12 23.20 5.97
C ALA A 378 0.64 22.18 6.86
N PHE A 379 1.91 22.44 7.21
CA PHE A 379 2.73 21.55 8.04
C PHE A 379 3.13 22.13 9.41
N GLN A 380 2.83 23.40 9.73
CA GLN A 380 3.25 23.99 11.02
C GLN A 380 2.57 23.29 12.20
N ASP A 381 1.28 23.00 12.09
CA ASP A 381 0.52 22.28 13.12
C ASP A 381 0.73 20.76 13.09
N HIS A 382 1.53 20.25 12.15
CA HIS A 382 1.82 18.82 11.95
C HIS A 382 3.32 18.51 12.02
N GLU A 383 4.01 19.02 13.06
CA GLU A 383 5.44 18.84 13.27
C GLU A 383 5.91 17.37 13.14
N PRO A 384 5.22 16.36 13.71
CA PRO A 384 5.65 14.97 13.55
C PRO A 384 5.64 14.50 12.09
N LEU A 385 4.62 14.89 11.32
CA LEU A 385 4.52 14.56 9.89
C LEU A 385 5.65 15.26 9.13
N ARG A 386 5.86 16.54 9.39
CA ARG A 386 6.93 17.34 8.77
C ARG A 386 8.29 16.68 8.98
N THR A 387 8.60 16.29 10.21
CA THR A 387 9.86 15.64 10.58
C THR A 387 10.00 14.25 9.94
N LEU A 388 8.91 13.47 9.87
CA LEU A 388 8.93 12.14 9.26
C LEU A 388 9.10 12.17 7.74
N LEU A 389 8.54 13.17 7.05
CA LEU A 389 8.66 13.35 5.60
C LEU A 389 9.97 14.02 5.18
N THR A 390 10.66 14.70 6.10
CA THR A 390 11.93 15.38 5.82
C THR A 390 13.04 14.36 5.57
N PHE A 391 13.78 14.56 4.48
CA PHE A 391 14.98 13.81 4.14
C PHE A 391 16.21 14.65 4.50
N PRO A 392 16.77 14.47 5.71
CA PRO A 392 17.82 15.35 6.18
C PRO A 392 19.12 15.15 5.42
N GLY A 393 19.92 16.21 5.27
CA GLY A 393 21.23 16.14 4.62
C GLY A 393 22.21 15.18 5.31
N SER A 394 22.14 15.10 6.65
CA SER A 394 22.89 14.16 7.46
C SER A 394 22.08 13.74 8.70
N ARG A 395 22.49 12.66 9.37
CA ARG A 395 21.93 12.24 10.66
C ARG A 395 23.06 11.81 11.60
N ALA A 396 22.94 12.16 12.87
CA ALA A 396 23.92 11.80 13.89
C ALA A 396 23.89 10.30 14.24
N ASN A 397 22.70 9.69 14.26
CA ASN A 397 22.51 8.29 14.61
C ASN A 397 22.16 7.45 13.36
N ALA A 398 22.69 6.23 13.32
CA ALA A 398 22.35 5.27 12.27
C ALA A 398 20.87 4.86 12.36
N ILE A 399 20.23 4.65 11.20
CA ILE A 399 18.86 4.13 11.13
C ILE A 399 18.93 2.64 10.81
N HIS A 400 18.36 1.83 11.69
CA HIS A 400 18.12 0.41 11.44
C HIS A 400 16.99 -0.08 12.34
N TYR A 401 16.34 -1.16 11.90
CA TYR A 401 15.33 -1.81 12.72
C TYR A 401 16.02 -2.67 13.79
N PRO A 402 15.52 -2.71 15.05
CA PRO A 402 16.09 -3.58 16.05
C PRO A 402 16.06 -5.04 15.60
N ASN A 403 17.11 -5.79 15.93
CA ASN A 403 17.18 -7.21 15.61
C ASN A 403 16.36 -8.04 16.63
N ASN A 404 16.28 -9.35 16.39
CA ASN A 404 15.49 -10.24 17.25
C ASN A 404 16.03 -10.34 18.68
N ASP A 405 17.35 -10.25 18.87
CA ASP A 405 17.96 -10.29 20.20
C ASP A 405 17.61 -9.03 20.99
N TRP A 406 17.66 -7.85 20.35
CA TRP A 406 17.22 -6.60 20.94
C TRP A 406 15.75 -6.70 21.40
N PHE A 407 14.84 -7.24 20.58
CA PHE A 407 13.44 -7.41 20.98
C PHE A 407 13.23 -8.44 22.09
N ARG A 408 14.07 -9.47 22.17
CA ARG A 408 14.03 -10.44 23.27
C ARG A 408 14.35 -9.74 24.59
N ASP A 409 15.35 -8.87 24.59
CA ASP A 409 15.87 -8.26 25.81
C ASP A 409 15.12 -6.94 26.15
N CYS A 410 14.58 -6.25 25.15
CA CYS A 410 13.94 -4.93 25.26
C CYS A 410 12.45 -4.90 24.85
N GLY A 411 11.75 -6.04 24.84
CA GLY A 411 10.35 -6.10 24.37
C GLY A 411 9.37 -5.20 25.15
N HIS A 412 9.76 -4.79 26.37
CA HIS A 412 9.02 -3.88 27.24
C HIS A 412 9.28 -2.40 26.92
N ILE A 413 10.30 -2.07 26.14
CA ILE A 413 10.65 -0.68 25.83
C ILE A 413 9.66 -0.11 24.80
N GLU A 414 9.03 1.01 25.18
CA GLU A 414 8.18 1.78 24.28
C GLU A 414 9.01 2.52 23.23
N LEU A 415 8.45 2.73 22.03
CA LEU A 415 9.12 3.53 21.01
C LEU A 415 9.08 5.01 21.38
N PRO A 416 10.24 5.69 21.58
CA PRO A 416 10.23 7.11 21.95
C PRO A 416 9.68 8.02 20.84
N ARG A 417 9.32 9.27 21.20
CA ARG A 417 8.79 10.24 20.23
C ARG A 417 9.80 10.63 19.15
N ASP A 418 11.08 10.72 19.50
CA ASP A 418 12.18 10.96 18.56
C ASP A 418 12.62 9.66 17.82
N GLY A 419 12.11 8.50 18.25
CA GLY A 419 12.43 7.19 17.70
C GLY A 419 13.84 6.70 18.03
N VAL A 420 14.56 7.38 18.93
CA VAL A 420 15.95 7.03 19.31
C VAL A 420 15.93 5.91 20.35
N LEU A 421 16.61 4.81 20.05
CA LEU A 421 16.78 3.63 20.89
C LEU A 421 18.26 3.43 21.22
N THR A 422 18.56 2.59 22.22
CA THR A 422 19.92 2.25 22.64
C THR A 422 20.24 0.78 22.43
N ASP A 423 21.51 0.49 22.14
CA ASP A 423 22.07 -0.86 22.02
C ASP A 423 23.39 -0.95 22.84
N PRO A 424 23.57 -1.93 23.75
CA PRO A 424 22.58 -2.91 24.20
C PRO A 424 21.41 -2.27 24.97
N CYS A 425 20.41 -3.09 25.32
CA CYS A 425 19.27 -2.67 26.13
C CYS A 425 19.73 -1.86 27.36
N PRO A 426 19.10 -0.71 27.66
CA PRO A 426 19.39 0.01 28.89
C PRO A 426 18.99 -0.88 30.09
N PRO A 427 19.77 -0.90 31.18
CA PRO A 427 19.39 -1.64 32.38
C PRO A 427 18.07 -1.09 32.91
N SER A 428 17.16 -1.99 33.29
CA SER A 428 15.84 -1.63 33.83
C SER A 428 16.01 -0.88 35.15
N GLY A 429 16.10 0.45 35.07
CA GLY A 429 15.99 1.32 36.23
C GLY A 429 14.53 1.67 36.44
N LEU A 430 13.76 0.82 37.14
CA LEU A 430 12.59 1.21 37.94
C LEU A 430 11.98 -0.01 38.68
N ASP A 431 11.60 0.31 39.92
CA ASP A 431 10.91 -0.44 40.95
C ASP A 431 9.67 -1.23 40.45
N THR A 432 9.47 -2.43 40.98
CA THR A 432 8.52 -3.47 40.53
C THR A 432 7.04 -3.18 40.83
N SER A 433 6.61 -1.93 40.97
CA SER A 433 5.26 -1.59 41.43
C SER A 433 4.23 -1.21 40.35
N MET A 434 4.57 -1.22 39.06
CA MET A 434 3.58 -1.06 37.97
C MET A 434 3.82 -2.04 36.83
N VAL A 435 3.43 -3.30 37.06
CA VAL A 435 3.29 -4.32 36.01
C VAL A 435 1.97 -4.04 35.27
N PRO A 436 1.97 -3.73 33.96
CA PRO A 436 0.75 -3.78 33.16
C PRO A 436 0.23 -5.23 33.19
N PRO A 437 -1.09 -5.47 33.22
CA PRO A 437 -1.63 -6.82 33.39
C PRO A 437 -1.08 -7.73 32.30
N GLU A 438 -0.33 -8.74 32.74
CA GLU A 438 0.11 -9.86 31.92
C GLU A 438 -1.10 -10.43 31.18
N LEU A 439 -1.02 -10.44 29.86
CA LEU A 439 -1.84 -11.37 29.10
C LEU A 439 -1.25 -12.76 29.38
N ASP A 440 -1.82 -13.46 30.37
CA ASP A 440 -1.48 -14.80 30.85
C ASP A 440 -0.77 -15.63 29.76
N GLU A 441 0.56 -15.75 29.89
CA GLU A 441 1.31 -16.77 29.19
C GLU A 441 1.05 -18.12 29.88
N PRO A 442 0.45 -19.13 29.21
CA PRO A 442 0.35 -20.44 29.84
C PRO A 442 1.75 -21.08 29.92
N PRO A 443 2.09 -21.75 31.03
CA PRO A 443 3.45 -22.20 31.30
C PRO A 443 3.90 -23.25 30.29
N LEU A 444 5.18 -23.17 29.89
CA LEU A 444 5.88 -24.22 29.17
C LEU A 444 5.90 -25.49 30.04
N LYS A 445 5.04 -26.46 29.74
CA LYS A 445 5.15 -27.80 30.34
C LYS A 445 6.38 -28.51 29.79
N ALA A 446 7.28 -28.84 30.72
CA ALA A 446 8.40 -29.76 30.53
C ALA A 446 7.92 -31.09 29.93
N LYS A 447 8.76 -31.67 29.07
CA LYS A 447 8.54 -33.00 28.50
C LYS A 447 8.67 -34.05 29.61
N THR A 448 7.56 -34.66 30.00
CA THR A 448 7.57 -35.91 30.76
C THR A 448 6.48 -36.83 30.26
N GLY A 449 6.86 -38.08 30.00
CA GLY A 449 6.01 -39.27 30.21
C GLY A 449 5.04 -39.62 29.10
N ALA A 450 5.24 -40.81 28.52
CA ALA A 450 4.35 -41.46 27.59
C ALA A 450 2.96 -41.71 28.17
N ALA A 451 1.90 -41.41 27.40
CA ALA A 451 0.57 -42.01 27.60
C ALA A 451 -0.20 -42.09 26.28
N ALA A 452 -0.56 -43.34 25.95
CA ALA A 452 -1.57 -43.85 25.02
C ALA A 452 -2.11 -42.95 23.89
N LYS A 453 -1.78 -43.35 22.65
CA LYS A 453 -2.47 -42.95 21.42
C LYS A 453 -3.94 -43.41 21.46
N ILE A 454 -4.86 -42.48 21.73
CA ILE A 454 -6.26 -42.65 21.33
C ILE A 454 -6.34 -42.33 19.83
N LYS A 455 -6.47 -43.39 19.01
CA LYS A 455 -6.75 -43.32 17.58
C LYS A 455 -8.10 -42.62 17.36
N LYS A 456 -8.10 -41.31 17.08
CA LYS A 456 -9.23 -40.70 16.37
C LYS A 456 -9.19 -41.18 14.92
N ALA A 457 -10.32 -41.77 14.51
CA ALA A 457 -10.53 -42.42 13.23
C ALA A 457 -10.01 -41.57 12.06
N LYS A 458 -9.04 -42.16 11.37
CA LYS A 458 -8.51 -41.72 10.09
C LYS A 458 -9.64 -41.98 9.09
N GLN A 459 -10.46 -40.96 8.80
CA GLN A 459 -11.42 -41.03 7.72
C GLN A 459 -10.65 -41.40 6.45
N ALA A 460 -11.06 -42.51 5.82
CA ALA A 460 -10.36 -43.14 4.72
C ALA A 460 -10.09 -42.11 3.61
N LYS A 461 -8.80 -41.95 3.24
CA LYS A 461 -8.44 -41.37 1.95
C LYS A 461 -8.96 -42.34 0.90
N ALA A 462 -10.12 -42.05 0.32
CA ALA A 462 -10.50 -42.64 -0.96
C ALA A 462 -9.46 -42.20 -2.00
N ASP A 463 -8.99 -43.15 -2.81
CA ASP A 463 -7.98 -42.94 -3.84
C ASP A 463 -8.42 -41.85 -4.83
N LEU A 464 -7.80 -40.68 -4.74
CA LEU A 464 -8.04 -39.56 -5.65
C LEU A 464 -7.29 -39.81 -6.96
N LYS A 465 -8.01 -40.20 -8.02
CA LYS A 465 -7.47 -40.47 -9.35
C LYS A 465 -7.02 -39.15 -10.03
N GLU A 466 -5.73 -39.05 -10.35
CA GLU A 466 -5.20 -38.01 -11.24
C GLU A 466 -5.25 -38.50 -12.68
N LEU A 467 -5.70 -37.65 -13.58
CA LEU A 467 -5.90 -37.98 -15.00
C LEU A 467 -5.27 -36.91 -15.87
N ILE A 468 -4.82 -37.33 -17.06
CA ILE A 468 -4.38 -36.43 -18.11
C ILE A 468 -5.42 -36.50 -19.21
N VAL A 469 -6.08 -35.38 -19.48
CA VAL A 469 -7.19 -35.31 -20.44
C VAL A 469 -6.97 -34.18 -21.45
N PRO A 470 -7.42 -34.37 -22.70
CA PRO A 470 -7.39 -33.32 -23.70
C PRO A 470 -8.44 -32.24 -23.37
N VAL A 471 -8.10 -31.01 -23.71
CA VAL A 471 -9.03 -29.88 -23.66
C VAL A 471 -9.97 -29.93 -24.85
N MET A 472 -11.28 -29.95 -24.58
CA MET A 472 -12.29 -29.95 -25.63
C MET A 472 -12.63 -28.54 -26.08
N GLU A 473 -12.87 -27.64 -25.12
CA GLU A 473 -13.34 -26.28 -25.39
C GLU A 473 -12.95 -25.34 -24.25
N ILE A 474 -12.67 -24.08 -24.58
CA ILE A 474 -12.37 -23.03 -23.60
C ILE A 474 -13.62 -22.19 -23.41
N THR A 475 -14.05 -22.03 -22.16
CA THR A 475 -15.25 -21.26 -21.80
C THR A 475 -14.88 -20.13 -20.83
N THR A 476 -15.80 -19.18 -20.64
CA THR A 476 -15.62 -18.07 -19.68
C THR A 476 -15.51 -18.55 -18.22
N GLN A 477 -15.96 -19.77 -17.91
CA GLN A 477 -15.92 -20.35 -16.56
C GLN A 477 -14.75 -21.32 -16.34
N GLY A 478 -13.92 -21.55 -17.36
CA GLY A 478 -12.79 -22.46 -17.33
C GLY A 478 -12.74 -23.36 -18.56
N VAL A 479 -12.09 -24.52 -18.45
CA VAL A 479 -11.87 -25.42 -19.58
C VAL A 479 -12.78 -26.64 -19.49
N ARG A 480 -13.45 -26.98 -20.59
CA ARG A 480 -14.29 -28.17 -20.70
C ARG A 480 -13.44 -29.38 -21.09
N VAL A 481 -13.60 -30.47 -20.34
CA VAL A 481 -12.93 -31.76 -20.57
C VAL A 481 -13.94 -32.88 -20.48
N GLU A 482 -13.67 -33.99 -21.14
CA GLU A 482 -14.48 -35.20 -21.05
C GLU A 482 -13.75 -36.27 -20.25
N VAL A 483 -14.43 -36.84 -19.26
CA VAL A 483 -13.87 -37.88 -18.38
C VAL A 483 -14.93 -38.95 -18.18
N GLU A 484 -14.63 -40.19 -18.59
CA GLU A 484 -15.51 -41.35 -18.39
C GLU A 484 -16.95 -41.10 -18.92
N GLY A 485 -17.07 -40.43 -20.08
CA GLY A 485 -18.35 -40.11 -20.74
C GLY A 485 -19.12 -38.92 -20.14
N GLN A 486 -18.54 -38.20 -19.17
CA GLN A 486 -19.13 -37.00 -18.58
C GLN A 486 -18.33 -35.74 -18.96
N SER A 487 -19.06 -34.69 -19.35
CA SER A 487 -18.47 -33.37 -19.58
C SER A 487 -18.32 -32.60 -18.27
N LEU A 488 -17.08 -32.19 -17.95
CA LEU A 488 -16.73 -31.47 -16.72
C LEU A 488 -16.11 -30.11 -17.05
N ILE A 489 -16.42 -29.09 -16.25
CA ILE A 489 -15.76 -27.78 -16.31
C ILE A 489 -14.65 -27.73 -15.24
N VAL A 490 -13.42 -27.54 -15.69
CA VAL A 490 -12.25 -27.33 -14.83
C VAL A 490 -12.09 -25.83 -14.57
N ALA A 491 -12.60 -25.38 -13.43
CA ALA A 491 -12.47 -23.99 -12.99
C ALA A 491 -11.06 -23.66 -12.46
N GLY A 492 -10.66 -22.39 -12.55
CA GLY A 492 -9.36 -21.91 -12.05
C GLY A 492 -8.23 -21.95 -13.09
N ILE A 493 -8.54 -22.25 -14.34
CA ILE A 493 -7.64 -22.03 -15.49
C ILE A 493 -7.96 -20.64 -16.04
N SER A 494 -7.03 -19.71 -15.83
CA SER A 494 -7.14 -18.35 -16.36
C SER A 494 -6.91 -18.35 -17.88
N PRO A 495 -7.62 -17.50 -18.67
CA PRO A 495 -7.34 -17.31 -20.10
C PRO A 495 -5.87 -17.00 -20.41
N TYR A 496 -5.14 -16.43 -19.44
CA TYR A 496 -3.72 -16.10 -19.55
C TYR A 496 -2.76 -17.29 -19.48
N LEU A 497 -3.24 -18.52 -19.20
CA LEU A 497 -2.40 -19.74 -19.17
C LEU A 497 -2.09 -20.29 -20.57
N GLY A 498 -2.64 -19.70 -21.64
CA GLY A 498 -2.27 -20.03 -23.03
C GLY A 498 -2.69 -21.42 -23.50
N VAL A 499 -3.59 -22.10 -22.77
CA VAL A 499 -4.11 -23.44 -23.09
C VAL A 499 -4.96 -23.36 -24.36
N LYS A 500 -4.74 -24.26 -25.31
CA LYS A 500 -5.49 -24.39 -26.57
C LYS A 500 -6.36 -25.65 -26.59
N PRO A 501 -7.40 -25.72 -27.44
CA PRO A 501 -8.08 -26.98 -27.73
C PRO A 501 -7.08 -28.07 -28.14
N GLN A 502 -7.30 -29.30 -27.68
CA GLN A 502 -6.44 -30.48 -27.81
C GLN A 502 -5.18 -30.53 -26.91
N ASP A 503 -4.82 -29.44 -26.22
CA ASP A 503 -3.75 -29.49 -25.21
C ASP A 503 -4.09 -30.49 -24.10
N ARG A 504 -3.08 -31.17 -23.55
CA ARG A 504 -3.28 -32.13 -22.46
C ARG A 504 -3.08 -31.45 -21.12
N ILE A 505 -4.11 -31.47 -20.28
CA ILE A 505 -4.05 -30.94 -18.93
C ILE A 505 -4.13 -32.05 -17.88
N LYS A 506 -3.37 -31.89 -16.81
CA LYS A 506 -3.44 -32.78 -15.65
C LYS A 506 -4.53 -32.27 -14.71
N ILE A 507 -5.51 -33.13 -14.42
CA ILE A 507 -6.62 -32.84 -13.52
C ILE A 507 -6.65 -33.84 -12.37
N ARG A 508 -7.21 -33.41 -11.23
CA ARG A 508 -7.54 -34.28 -10.11
C ARG A 508 -9.06 -34.33 -9.96
N LEU A 509 -9.62 -35.53 -9.97
CA LEU A 509 -11.05 -35.72 -9.69
C LEU A 509 -11.27 -35.73 -8.18
N ILE A 510 -12.29 -34.99 -7.75
CA ILE A 510 -12.73 -34.89 -6.36
C ILE A 510 -14.20 -35.33 -6.33
N PRO A 511 -14.52 -36.51 -5.78
CA PRO A 511 -15.90 -36.93 -5.61
C PRO A 511 -16.59 -36.02 -4.59
N ARG A 512 -17.81 -35.60 -4.91
CA ARG A 512 -18.67 -34.83 -4.00
C ARG A 512 -19.68 -35.76 -3.30
N PRO A 513 -20.18 -35.37 -2.12
CA PRO A 513 -21.16 -36.16 -1.36
C PRO A 513 -22.49 -36.40 -2.12
N ASP A 514 -22.79 -35.60 -3.14
CA ASP A 514 -23.98 -35.69 -3.99
C ASP A 514 -23.81 -36.65 -5.19
N GLY A 515 -22.70 -37.41 -5.25
CA GLY A 515 -22.39 -38.33 -6.34
C GLY A 515 -21.79 -37.69 -7.60
N ARG A 516 -21.63 -36.35 -7.64
CA ARG A 516 -21.01 -35.64 -8.78
C ARG A 516 -19.49 -35.57 -8.66
N LEU A 517 -18.79 -35.46 -9.80
CA LEU A 517 -17.34 -35.27 -9.84
C LEU A 517 -16.98 -33.79 -10.02
N LYS A 518 -15.99 -33.31 -9.25
CA LYS A 518 -15.35 -32.00 -9.47
C LYS A 518 -13.94 -32.20 -9.96
N ALA A 519 -13.59 -31.60 -11.10
CA ALA A 519 -12.22 -31.59 -11.60
C ALA A 519 -11.45 -30.35 -11.09
N ALA A 520 -10.23 -30.56 -10.59
CA ALA A 520 -9.32 -29.49 -10.17
C ALA A 520 -8.04 -29.52 -11.02
N PHE A 521 -7.68 -28.38 -11.60
CA PHE A 521 -6.47 -28.24 -12.43
C PHE A 521 -5.19 -28.47 -11.62
N LYS A 522 -4.24 -29.20 -12.20
CA LYS A 522 -2.93 -29.51 -11.59
C LYS A 522 -1.72 -29.06 -12.42
N GLY A 523 -1.89 -28.79 -13.70
CA GLY A 523 -0.83 -28.31 -14.57
C GLY A 523 -1.11 -28.64 -16.03
N ILE A 524 -0.38 -27.98 -16.93
CA ILE A 524 -0.32 -28.33 -18.35
C ILE A 524 0.70 -29.45 -18.52
N VAL A 525 0.40 -30.43 -19.35
CA VAL A 525 1.35 -31.46 -19.75
C VAL A 525 1.86 -31.04 -21.13
N SER A 526 3.17 -30.75 -21.21
CA SER A 526 3.86 -30.44 -22.47
C SER A 526 3.91 -31.64 -23.40
#